data_AF-A0A7G9WDW5-F1
#
_entry.id   AF-A0A7G9WDW5-F1
#
_cell.length_a   1.000
_cell.length_b   1.000
_cell.length_c   1.000
_cell.angle_alpha   90.00
_cell.angle_beta   90.00
_cell.angle_gamma   90.00
#
_symmetry.space_group_name_H-M   'P 1'
#
loop_
_entity.id
_entity.type
_entity.pdbx_description
1 polymer ?
#
loop_
_entity_poly.entity_id
_entity_poly.type
_entity_poly.pdbx_seq_one_letter_code
_entity_poly.pdbx_strand_id
1 'polypeptide(L)'
;MKRKKLLSRLLYCILAILAFFLLLHQQGSMPLDKHMDTYFLQVFGGVRADTTDTSVILSIFFYNIPWILFLYVFAPLFQKDFEVQYVYVFTRIGSKQKWLLQKTTQLFLQIFVSWGLLFAAAFAFGAGFGFALRGPALLYIQLFALQVLGIFTLSFAQNLLSIKMGITQSYIVTLCCYALAIMVGVLLYQNANVTGWLFPLLPTAGQMLLWHADAAVLPETLAVFFAGAAGFQVWKSIAVDLIYIVVLYVGTAFYLQKADLIDFIKEEN
;
A
#
# COMPACT_ATOMS: atom_id res chain seq x y z
N MET A 1 -28.29 13.19 -8.33
CA MET A 1 -27.14 12.91 -7.43
C MET A 1 -26.34 11.63 -7.75
N LYS A 2 -26.95 10.48 -8.09
CA LYS A 2 -26.23 9.22 -8.36
C LYS A 2 -25.22 9.28 -9.54
N ARG A 3 -25.55 9.96 -10.64
CA ARG A 3 -24.65 10.14 -11.81
C ARG A 3 -23.35 10.91 -11.47
N LYS A 4 -23.41 11.99 -10.69
CA LYS A 4 -22.22 12.77 -10.29
C LYS A 4 -21.26 11.95 -9.41
N LYS A 5 -21.78 11.15 -8.47
CA LYS A 5 -20.97 10.26 -7.62
C LYS A 5 -20.31 9.13 -8.43
N LEU A 6 -21.00 8.58 -9.42
CA LEU A 6 -20.44 7.57 -10.33
C LEU A 6 -19.34 8.15 -11.22
N LEU A 7 -19.58 9.33 -11.80
CA LEU A 7 -18.63 10.02 -12.69
C LEU A 7 -17.34 10.39 -11.96
N SER A 8 -17.46 10.89 -10.72
CA SER A 8 -16.32 11.20 -9.86
C SER A 8 -15.51 9.96 -9.52
N ARG A 9 -16.16 8.82 -9.19
CA ARG A 9 -15.46 7.57 -8.91
C ARG A 9 -14.71 7.03 -10.12
N LEU A 10 -15.32 7.09 -11.30
CA LEU A 10 -14.67 6.70 -12.56
C LEU A 10 -13.44 7.56 -12.85
N LEU A 11 -13.54 8.89 -12.63
CA LEU A 11 -12.42 9.81 -12.81
C LEU A 11 -11.22 9.41 -11.93
N TYR A 12 -11.45 9.07 -10.66
CA TYR A 12 -10.36 8.68 -9.76
C TYR A 12 -9.71 7.35 -10.16
N CYS A 13 -10.50 6.37 -10.61
CA CYS A 13 -9.95 5.13 -11.15
C CYS A 13 -9.12 5.38 -12.41
N ILE A 14 -9.59 6.26 -13.30
CA ILE A 14 -8.85 6.65 -14.52
C ILE A 14 -7.54 7.34 -14.14
N LEU A 15 -7.56 8.26 -13.17
CA LEU A 15 -6.35 8.93 -12.69
C LEU A 15 -5.34 7.95 -12.08
N ALA A 16 -5.79 6.98 -11.27
CA ALA A 16 -4.93 5.95 -10.73
C ALA A 16 -4.29 5.10 -11.84
N ILE A 17 -5.07 4.66 -12.83
CA ILE A 17 -4.58 3.90 -13.98
C ILE A 17 -3.57 4.71 -14.78
N LEU A 18 -3.87 5.99 -15.07
CA LEU A 18 -2.97 6.88 -15.80
C LEU A 18 -1.65 7.10 -15.05
N ALA A 19 -1.69 7.27 -13.73
CA ALA A 19 -0.48 7.42 -12.92
C ALA A 19 0.42 6.19 -13.00
N PHE A 20 -0.15 4.98 -12.88
CA PHE A 20 0.61 3.74 -13.08
C PHE A 20 1.11 3.59 -14.53
N PHE A 21 0.30 3.92 -15.52
CA PHE A 21 0.71 3.85 -16.93
C PHE A 21 1.90 4.77 -17.23
N LEU A 22 1.85 6.02 -16.73
CA LEU A 22 2.93 6.97 -16.86
C LEU A 22 4.21 6.47 -16.17
N LEU A 23 4.08 5.89 -14.97
CA LEU A 23 5.21 5.28 -14.27
C LEU A 23 5.81 4.13 -15.09
N LEU A 24 4.98 3.19 -15.56
CA LEU A 24 5.42 2.05 -16.37
C LEU A 24 6.13 2.47 -17.65
N HIS A 25 5.57 3.46 -18.36
CA HIS A 25 6.16 4.00 -19.57
C HIS A 25 7.47 4.74 -19.30
N GLN A 26 7.51 5.60 -18.28
CA GLN A 26 8.70 6.35 -17.90
C GLN A 26 9.86 5.42 -17.57
N GLN A 27 9.63 4.40 -16.73
CA GLN A 27 10.66 3.43 -16.38
C GLN A 27 11.07 2.57 -17.58
N GLY A 28 10.12 2.20 -18.45
CA GLY A 28 10.41 1.38 -19.65
C GLY A 28 11.26 2.12 -20.68
N SER A 29 11.22 3.45 -20.68
CA SER A 29 12.00 4.32 -21.56
C SER A 29 13.42 4.63 -21.06
N MET A 30 13.75 4.32 -19.80
CA MET A 30 15.06 4.59 -19.21
C MET A 30 16.01 3.37 -19.35
N PRO A 31 17.14 3.50 -20.07
CA PRO A 31 17.96 2.35 -20.46
C PRO A 31 19.07 2.05 -19.45
N LEU A 32 18.71 1.74 -18.19
CA LEU A 32 19.71 1.31 -17.20
C LEU A 32 20.22 -0.10 -17.51
N ASP A 33 19.30 -1.05 -17.67
CA ASP A 33 19.57 -2.42 -18.13
C ASP A 33 18.26 -3.05 -18.61
N LYS A 34 18.27 -3.71 -19.78
CA LYS A 34 17.07 -4.34 -20.37
C LYS A 34 16.77 -5.71 -19.77
N HIS A 35 16.68 -5.77 -18.44
CA HIS A 35 16.29 -6.97 -17.71
C HIS A 35 14.98 -6.78 -16.93
N MET A 36 14.15 -7.81 -16.89
CA MET A 36 12.83 -7.70 -16.26
C MET A 36 12.93 -7.44 -14.75
N ASP A 37 13.96 -7.96 -14.07
CA ASP A 37 14.19 -7.71 -12.65
C ASP A 37 14.54 -6.25 -12.34
N THR A 38 15.41 -5.62 -13.14
CA THR A 38 15.75 -4.19 -12.99
C THR A 38 14.52 -3.31 -13.23
N TYR A 39 13.72 -3.63 -14.26
CA TYR A 39 12.48 -2.91 -14.55
C TYR A 39 11.46 -3.02 -13.40
N PHE A 40 11.24 -4.22 -12.87
CA PHE A 40 10.33 -4.42 -11.74
C PHE A 40 10.82 -3.71 -10.47
N LEU A 41 12.13 -3.66 -10.23
CA LEU A 41 12.71 -2.90 -9.12
C LEU A 41 12.55 -1.39 -9.29
N GLN A 42 12.66 -0.85 -10.51
CA GLN A 42 12.39 0.56 -10.79
C GLN A 42 10.92 0.94 -10.56
N VAL A 43 10.00 0.04 -10.93
CA VAL A 43 8.57 0.32 -10.82
C VAL A 43 8.06 0.05 -9.41
N PHE A 44 8.50 -1.00 -8.73
CA PHE A 44 7.92 -1.47 -7.47
C PHE A 44 8.91 -1.65 -6.32
N GLY A 45 10.21 -1.57 -6.58
CA GLY A 45 11.27 -1.81 -5.59
C GLY A 45 11.41 -0.71 -4.55
N GLY A 46 10.81 0.46 -4.80
CA GLY A 46 10.85 1.59 -3.89
C GLY A 46 11.92 2.61 -4.27
N VAL A 47 12.12 3.57 -3.38
CA VAL A 47 12.92 4.75 -3.67
C VAL A 47 14.35 4.63 -3.16
N ARG A 48 15.27 5.33 -3.81
CA ARG A 48 16.67 5.44 -3.36
C ARG A 48 16.76 6.34 -2.12
N ALA A 49 17.28 5.79 -1.03
CA ALA A 49 17.31 6.43 0.30
C ALA A 49 18.73 6.60 0.88
N ASP A 50 19.78 6.23 0.13
CA ASP A 50 21.19 6.38 0.52
C ASP A 50 21.71 7.83 0.36
N THR A 51 20.94 8.71 -0.29
CA THR A 51 21.30 10.11 -0.55
C THR A 51 20.60 11.08 0.41
N THR A 52 21.34 12.03 0.97
CA THR A 52 20.83 13.08 1.87
C THR A 52 20.31 14.33 1.16
N ASP A 53 20.25 14.32 -0.18
CA ASP A 53 19.87 15.49 -0.97
C ASP A 53 18.35 15.77 -0.84
N THR A 54 17.98 17.01 -0.48
CA THR A 54 16.59 17.42 -0.27
C THR A 54 15.75 17.34 -1.55
N SER A 55 16.40 17.38 -2.73
CA SER A 55 15.76 17.12 -4.03
C SER A 55 15.17 15.71 -4.14
N VAL A 56 15.75 14.75 -3.40
CA VAL A 56 15.35 13.34 -3.37
C VAL A 56 14.05 13.17 -2.60
N ILE A 57 13.83 13.96 -1.54
CA ILE A 57 12.57 13.91 -0.76
C ILE A 57 11.36 14.24 -1.65
N LEU A 58 11.44 15.29 -2.46
CA LEU A 58 10.35 15.65 -3.37
C LEU A 58 10.11 14.57 -4.42
N SER A 59 11.17 14.02 -5.01
CA SER A 59 11.04 12.96 -6.01
C SER A 59 10.47 11.67 -5.42
N ILE A 60 10.78 11.35 -4.16
CA ILE A 60 10.14 10.25 -3.42
C ILE A 60 8.62 10.43 -3.34
N PHE A 61 8.12 11.64 -3.05
CA PHE A 61 6.68 11.89 -3.03
C PHE A 61 6.03 11.67 -4.39
N PHE A 62 6.65 12.16 -5.47
CA PHE A 62 6.13 11.98 -6.83
C PHE A 62 6.11 10.51 -7.25
N TYR A 63 7.17 9.76 -6.93
CA TYR A 63 7.22 8.32 -7.22
C TYR A 63 6.13 7.53 -6.49
N ASN A 64 5.72 7.97 -5.30
CA ASN A 64 4.68 7.29 -4.51
C ASN A 64 3.23 7.71 -4.86
N ILE A 65 3.02 8.63 -5.81
CA ILE A 65 1.67 9.06 -6.24
C ILE A 65 0.75 7.88 -6.59
N PRO A 66 1.19 6.86 -7.35
CA PRO A 66 0.34 5.72 -7.69
C PRO A 66 -0.18 4.96 -6.46
N TRP A 67 0.65 4.79 -5.43
CA TRP A 67 0.27 4.16 -4.16
C TRP A 67 -0.74 5.00 -3.38
N ILE A 68 -0.52 6.33 -3.34
CA ILE A 68 -1.43 7.28 -2.69
C ILE A 68 -2.82 7.25 -3.35
N LEU A 69 -2.87 7.20 -4.69
CA LEU A 69 -4.13 7.07 -5.42
C LEU A 69 -4.83 5.74 -5.15
N PHE A 70 -4.09 4.64 -4.98
CA PHE A 70 -4.67 3.36 -4.57
C PHE A 70 -5.30 3.42 -3.16
N LEU A 71 -4.63 4.04 -2.19
CA LEU A 71 -5.20 4.26 -0.85
C LEU A 71 -6.51 5.06 -0.93
N TYR A 72 -6.58 6.05 -1.82
CA TYR A 72 -7.80 6.83 -2.04
C TYR A 72 -8.94 5.99 -2.64
N VAL A 73 -8.64 5.16 -3.65
CA VAL A 73 -9.63 4.30 -4.31
C VAL A 73 -10.29 3.32 -3.32
N PHE A 74 -9.52 2.80 -2.36
CA PHE A 74 -10.00 1.85 -1.35
C PHE A 74 -10.57 2.51 -0.08
N ALA A 75 -10.40 3.82 0.10
CA ALA A 75 -10.90 4.55 1.27
C ALA A 75 -12.39 4.40 1.61
N PRO A 76 -13.33 4.34 0.64
CA PRO A 76 -14.75 4.38 0.95
C PRO A 76 -15.41 3.01 1.19
N LEU A 77 -14.65 1.92 1.25
CA LEU A 77 -15.22 0.57 1.25
C LEU A 77 -15.98 0.22 2.53
N PHE A 78 -15.50 0.66 3.69
CA PHE A 78 -16.13 0.34 4.97
C PHE A 78 -17.24 1.32 5.30
N GLN A 79 -16.97 2.64 5.29
CA GLN A 79 -17.94 3.64 5.74
C GLN A 79 -19.26 3.60 4.94
N LYS A 80 -19.21 3.56 3.60
CA LYS A 80 -20.44 3.61 2.78
C LYS A 80 -21.38 2.43 3.04
N ASP A 81 -20.81 1.25 3.27
CA ASP A 81 -21.60 0.06 3.56
C ASP A 81 -21.96 -0.02 5.05
N PHE A 82 -21.12 0.53 5.94
CA PHE A 82 -21.42 0.63 7.36
C PHE A 82 -22.64 1.54 7.60
N GLU A 83 -22.70 2.73 7.01
CA GLU A 83 -23.87 3.64 7.13
C GLU A 83 -25.19 2.95 6.76
N VAL A 84 -25.19 2.16 5.67
CA VAL A 84 -26.38 1.43 5.22
C VAL A 84 -26.68 0.23 6.10
N GLN A 85 -25.67 -0.57 6.46
CA GLN A 85 -25.89 -1.80 7.24
C GLN A 85 -26.15 -1.53 8.72
N TYR A 86 -25.61 -0.44 9.25
CA TYR A 86 -25.82 -0.04 10.64
C TYR A 86 -27.27 0.33 10.93
N VAL A 87 -27.90 1.08 10.02
CA VAL A 87 -29.31 1.47 10.16
C VAL A 87 -30.25 0.29 9.88
N TYR A 88 -29.96 -0.54 8.87
CA TYR A 88 -30.94 -1.50 8.34
C TYR A 88 -30.69 -2.97 8.68
N VAL A 89 -29.44 -3.41 8.89
CA VAL A 89 -29.06 -4.83 8.92
C VAL A 89 -28.63 -5.30 10.31
N PHE A 90 -27.84 -4.50 11.03
CA PHE A 90 -27.40 -4.84 12.40
C PHE A 90 -28.51 -4.70 13.45
N THR A 91 -29.56 -3.93 13.15
CA THR A 91 -30.73 -3.75 14.01
C THR A 91 -31.72 -4.92 13.97
N ARG A 92 -31.60 -5.82 12.97
CA ARG A 92 -32.63 -6.85 12.74
C ARG A 92 -32.09 -8.28 12.83
N ILE A 93 -31.04 -8.67 12.07
CA ILE A 93 -30.63 -10.09 11.94
C ILE A 93 -29.10 -10.28 11.65
N GLY A 94 -28.37 -9.22 11.24
CA GLY A 94 -26.99 -9.36 10.76
C GLY A 94 -25.93 -9.55 11.85
N SER A 95 -25.04 -10.53 11.69
CA SER A 95 -23.84 -10.67 12.53
C SER A 95 -22.77 -9.65 12.14
N LYS A 96 -22.42 -8.75 13.08
CA LYS A 96 -21.32 -7.76 12.93
C LYS A 96 -19.99 -8.43 12.58
N GLN A 97 -19.72 -9.62 13.14
CA GLN A 97 -18.53 -10.41 12.84
C GLN A 97 -18.50 -10.91 11.38
N LYS A 98 -19.64 -11.41 10.89
CA LYS A 98 -19.76 -11.88 9.50
C LYS A 98 -19.59 -10.72 8.51
N TRP A 99 -20.13 -9.56 8.83
CA TRP A 99 -19.91 -8.34 8.05
C TRP A 99 -18.44 -7.94 8.02
N LEU A 100 -17.76 -7.91 9.17
CA LEU A 100 -16.34 -7.57 9.24
C LEU A 100 -15.50 -8.53 8.40
N LEU A 101 -15.72 -9.85 8.56
CA LEU A 101 -15.02 -10.86 7.75
C LEU A 101 -15.25 -10.62 6.25
N GLN A 102 -16.49 -10.42 5.81
CA GLN A 102 -16.80 -10.14 4.41
C GLN A 102 -16.09 -8.89 3.89
N LYS A 103 -16.05 -7.81 4.69
CA LYS A 103 -15.41 -6.55 4.28
C LYS A 103 -13.89 -6.65 4.24
N THR A 104 -13.29 -7.30 5.23
CA THR A 104 -11.85 -7.59 5.25
C THR A 104 -11.45 -8.44 4.03
N THR A 105 -12.18 -9.53 3.75
CA THR A 105 -11.92 -10.36 2.57
C THR A 105 -12.14 -9.61 1.26
N GLN A 106 -13.21 -8.81 1.16
CA GLN A 106 -13.47 -7.99 -0.03
C GLN A 106 -12.35 -6.98 -0.29
N LEU A 107 -11.87 -6.29 0.75
CA LEU A 107 -10.76 -5.35 0.65
C LEU A 107 -9.46 -6.05 0.21
N PHE A 108 -9.13 -7.17 0.86
CA PHE A 108 -7.95 -7.96 0.52
C PHE A 108 -7.98 -8.45 -0.93
N LEU A 109 -9.09 -9.05 -1.37
CA LEU A 109 -9.23 -9.55 -2.74
C LEU A 109 -9.14 -8.43 -3.78
N GLN A 110 -9.74 -7.27 -3.50
CA GLN A 110 -9.64 -6.13 -4.41
C GLN A 110 -8.20 -5.62 -4.55
N ILE A 111 -7.45 -5.52 -3.44
CA ILE A 111 -6.04 -5.12 -3.46
C ILE A 111 -5.19 -6.18 -4.16
N PHE A 112 -5.37 -7.46 -3.84
CA PHE A 112 -4.65 -8.57 -4.45
C PHE A 112 -4.84 -8.62 -5.97
N VAL A 113 -6.09 -8.54 -6.44
CA VAL A 113 -6.40 -8.54 -7.88
C VAL A 113 -5.85 -7.29 -8.56
N SER A 114 -5.96 -6.11 -7.92
CA SER A 114 -5.46 -4.86 -8.50
C SER A 114 -3.94 -4.91 -8.69
N TRP A 115 -3.19 -5.38 -7.69
CA TRP A 115 -1.75 -5.59 -7.82
C TRP A 115 -1.40 -6.69 -8.81
N GLY A 116 -2.19 -7.77 -8.89
CA GLY A 116 -1.98 -8.85 -9.86
C GLY A 116 -2.10 -8.33 -11.29
N LEU A 117 -3.11 -7.50 -11.56
CA LEU A 117 -3.29 -6.84 -12.84
C LEU A 117 -2.16 -5.84 -13.15
N LEU A 118 -1.70 -5.07 -12.16
CA LEU A 118 -0.57 -4.15 -12.32
C LEU A 118 0.73 -4.88 -12.63
N PHE A 119 1.01 -6.01 -11.96
CA PHE A 119 2.19 -6.84 -12.24
C PHE A 119 2.12 -7.45 -13.64
N ALA A 120 0.94 -7.94 -14.05
CA ALA A 120 0.73 -8.44 -15.41
C ALA A 120 0.91 -7.33 -16.46
N ALA A 121 0.40 -6.13 -16.19
CA ALA A 121 0.59 -4.96 -17.05
C ALA A 121 2.08 -4.59 -17.14
N ALA A 122 2.78 -4.48 -16.00
CA ALA A 122 4.21 -4.21 -15.98
C ALA A 122 4.99 -5.24 -16.80
N PHE A 123 4.68 -6.53 -16.66
CA PHE A 123 5.31 -7.57 -17.46
C PHE A 123 5.07 -7.37 -18.97
N ALA A 124 3.85 -7.07 -19.38
CA ALA A 124 3.52 -6.82 -20.78
C ALA A 124 4.23 -5.56 -21.33
N PHE A 125 4.31 -4.50 -20.53
CA PHE A 125 5.04 -3.28 -20.88
C PHE A 125 6.54 -3.53 -21.01
N GLY A 126 7.15 -4.18 -20.02
CA GLY A 126 8.56 -4.57 -20.07
C GLY A 126 8.87 -5.43 -21.29
N ALA A 127 8.03 -6.43 -21.58
CA ALA A 127 8.19 -7.24 -22.79
C ALA A 127 8.08 -6.39 -24.07
N GLY A 128 7.13 -5.44 -24.13
CA GLY A 128 6.97 -4.51 -25.25
C GLY A 128 8.17 -3.58 -25.48
N PHE A 129 8.86 -3.17 -24.41
CA PHE A 129 10.11 -2.38 -24.48
C PHE A 129 11.37 -3.24 -24.72
N GLY A 130 11.21 -4.57 -24.78
CA GLY A 130 12.28 -5.52 -25.06
C GLY A 130 13.14 -5.90 -23.85
N PHE A 131 12.58 -5.85 -22.64
CA PHE A 131 13.25 -6.34 -21.43
C PHE A 131 13.27 -7.87 -21.41
N ALA A 132 14.45 -8.46 -21.24
CA ALA A 132 14.63 -9.90 -21.18
C ALA A 132 14.26 -10.46 -19.80
N LEU A 133 13.63 -11.63 -19.76
CA LEU A 133 13.33 -12.32 -18.49
C LEU A 133 14.63 -12.70 -17.78
N ARG A 134 14.85 -12.15 -16.59
CA ARG A 134 16.01 -12.42 -15.73
C ARG A 134 15.59 -12.26 -14.27
N GLY A 135 16.43 -12.75 -13.35
CA GLY A 135 16.24 -12.65 -11.91
C GLY A 135 15.48 -13.82 -11.30
N PRO A 136 15.62 -14.04 -9.98
CA PRO A 136 14.98 -15.17 -9.30
C PRO A 136 13.47 -14.94 -9.17
N ALA A 137 12.67 -16.00 -9.31
CA ALA A 137 11.22 -15.94 -9.09
C ALA A 137 10.84 -15.35 -7.71
N LEU A 138 11.69 -15.61 -6.70
CA LEU A 138 11.52 -15.09 -5.34
C LEU A 138 11.47 -13.56 -5.29
N LEU A 139 12.18 -12.84 -6.17
CA LEU A 139 12.15 -11.39 -6.27
C LEU A 139 10.72 -10.87 -6.51
N TYR A 140 10.08 -11.42 -7.53
CA TYR A 140 8.74 -11.02 -7.95
C TYR A 140 7.70 -11.37 -6.88
N ILE A 141 7.88 -12.52 -6.21
CA ILE A 141 7.03 -12.93 -5.08
C ILE A 141 7.20 -11.95 -3.90
N GLN A 142 8.43 -11.58 -3.55
CA GLN A 142 8.70 -10.61 -2.48
C GLN A 142 8.11 -9.23 -2.80
N LEU A 143 8.35 -8.71 -4.01
CA LEU A 143 7.75 -7.46 -4.47
C LEU A 143 6.22 -7.50 -4.34
N PHE A 144 5.59 -8.54 -4.88
CA PHE A 144 4.14 -8.67 -4.86
C PHE A 144 3.59 -8.75 -3.43
N ALA A 145 4.19 -9.60 -2.59
CA ALA A 145 3.74 -9.81 -1.22
C ALA A 145 3.85 -8.53 -0.38
N LEU A 146 4.98 -7.83 -0.44
CA LEU A 146 5.18 -6.58 0.32
C LEU A 146 4.21 -5.49 -0.12
N GLN A 147 3.96 -5.35 -1.43
CA GLN A 147 3.01 -4.36 -1.95
C GLN A 147 1.56 -4.66 -1.56
N VAL A 148 1.14 -5.93 -1.66
CA VAL A 148 -0.22 -6.35 -1.28
C VAL A 148 -0.44 -6.20 0.22
N LEU A 149 0.47 -6.72 1.06
CA LEU A 149 0.32 -6.69 2.51
C LEU A 149 0.40 -5.25 3.05
N GLY A 150 1.40 -4.47 2.64
CA GLY A 150 1.56 -3.11 3.13
C GLY A 150 0.38 -2.19 2.77
N ILE A 151 -0.10 -2.24 1.52
CA ILE A 151 -1.28 -1.46 1.11
C ILE A 151 -2.55 -1.96 1.77
N PHE A 152 -2.69 -3.27 1.99
CA PHE A 152 -3.82 -3.83 2.71
C PHE A 152 -3.84 -3.37 4.16
N THR A 153 -2.72 -3.43 4.89
CA THR A 153 -2.58 -2.94 6.26
C THR A 153 -3.01 -1.47 6.37
N LEU A 154 -2.46 -0.61 5.52
CA LEU A 154 -2.77 0.83 5.50
C LEU A 154 -4.22 1.10 5.12
N SER A 155 -4.72 0.44 4.07
CA SER A 155 -6.11 0.60 3.62
C SER A 155 -7.10 0.10 4.67
N PHE A 156 -6.77 -0.97 5.40
CA PHE A 156 -7.63 -1.51 6.44
C PHE A 156 -7.69 -0.58 7.65
N ALA A 157 -6.55 -0.05 8.08
CA ALA A 157 -6.50 0.98 9.14
C ALA A 157 -7.27 2.24 8.74
N GLN A 158 -7.10 2.72 7.50
CA GLN A 158 -7.83 3.86 6.97
C GLN A 158 -9.34 3.62 6.94
N ASN A 159 -9.77 2.46 6.46
CA ASN A 159 -11.19 2.09 6.41
C ASN A 159 -11.80 1.98 7.81
N LEU A 160 -11.05 1.51 8.81
CA LEU A 160 -11.50 1.52 10.21
C LEU A 160 -11.65 2.96 10.73
N LEU A 161 -10.64 3.81 10.54
CA LEU A 161 -10.70 5.22 10.93
C LEU A 161 -11.88 5.94 10.26
N SER A 162 -12.18 5.60 9.01
CA SER A 162 -13.28 6.21 8.24
C SER A 162 -14.65 6.00 8.88
N ILE A 163 -14.83 4.96 9.70
CA ILE A 163 -16.10 4.71 10.42
C ILE A 163 -16.35 5.82 11.46
N LYS A 164 -15.31 6.38 12.08
CA LYS A 164 -15.44 7.38 13.14
C LYS A 164 -15.29 8.82 12.66
N MET A 165 -14.34 9.07 11.76
CA MET A 165 -13.97 10.44 11.34
C MET A 165 -14.34 10.74 9.88
N GLY A 166 -14.95 9.76 9.19
CA GLY A 166 -15.30 9.88 7.78
C GLY A 166 -14.14 9.62 6.82
N ILE A 167 -14.48 9.34 5.56
CA ILE A 167 -13.55 8.98 4.47
C ILE A 167 -12.47 10.04 4.28
N THR A 168 -12.86 11.31 4.19
CA THR A 168 -11.89 12.38 3.87
C THR A 168 -10.85 12.56 4.97
N GLN A 169 -11.27 12.62 6.23
CA GLN A 169 -10.35 12.83 7.34
C GLN A 169 -9.46 11.60 7.55
N SER A 170 -10.02 10.39 7.50
CA SER A 170 -9.23 9.15 7.59
C SER A 170 -8.17 9.05 6.49
N TYR A 171 -8.51 9.40 5.25
CA TYR A 171 -7.56 9.44 4.14
C TYR A 171 -6.44 10.46 4.36
N ILE A 172 -6.75 11.67 4.84
CA ILE A 172 -5.74 12.70 5.14
C ILE A 172 -4.81 12.22 6.25
N VAL A 173 -5.35 11.61 7.32
CA VAL A 173 -4.53 11.04 8.41
C VAL A 173 -3.61 9.96 7.88
N THR A 174 -4.12 9.03 7.07
CA THR A 174 -3.32 7.98 6.44
C THR A 174 -2.23 8.56 5.54
N LEU A 175 -2.52 9.61 4.76
CA LEU A 175 -1.55 10.32 3.93
C LEU A 175 -0.43 10.94 4.77
N CYS A 176 -0.78 11.63 5.86
CA CYS A 176 0.20 12.23 6.78
C CYS A 176 1.08 11.16 7.43
N CYS A 177 0.50 10.06 7.90
CA CYS A 177 1.26 8.93 8.44
C CYS A 177 2.17 8.28 7.38
N TYR A 178 1.69 8.14 6.15
CA TYR A 178 2.45 7.61 5.03
C TYR A 178 3.68 8.47 4.72
N ALA A 179 3.46 9.78 4.58
CA ALA A 179 4.51 10.77 4.35
C ALA A 179 5.54 10.78 5.48
N LEU A 180 5.07 10.81 6.74
CA LEU A 180 5.93 10.81 7.92
C LEU A 180 6.79 9.55 7.99
N ALA A 181 6.20 8.38 7.75
CA ALA A 181 6.91 7.11 7.81
C ALA A 181 8.00 7.01 6.73
N ILE A 182 7.74 7.51 5.52
CA ILE A 182 8.77 7.61 4.47
C ILE A 182 9.88 8.57 4.88
N MET A 183 9.55 9.77 5.39
CA MET A 183 10.56 10.73 5.83
C MET A 183 11.45 10.17 6.94
N VAL A 184 10.85 9.50 7.94
CA VAL A 184 11.58 8.81 9.01
C VAL A 184 12.49 7.72 8.44
N GLY A 185 11.97 6.93 7.48
CA GLY A 185 12.74 5.90 6.78
C GLY A 185 13.96 6.46 6.06
N VAL A 186 13.82 7.56 5.33
CA VAL A 186 14.94 8.20 4.62
C VAL A 186 15.95 8.79 5.62
N LEU A 187 15.50 9.54 6.62
CA LEU A 187 16.38 10.19 7.59
C LEU A 187 17.21 9.20 8.42
N LEU A 188 16.66 8.00 8.68
CA LEU A 188 17.30 6.98 9.50
C LEU A 188 17.91 5.85 8.67
N TYR A 189 17.89 5.92 7.33
CA TYR A 189 18.34 4.84 6.43
C TYR A 189 19.78 4.38 6.69
N GLN A 190 20.68 5.33 6.98
CA GLN A 190 22.08 5.04 7.26
C GLN A 190 22.35 4.60 8.71
N ASN A 191 21.34 4.64 9.59
CA ASN A 191 21.51 4.29 11.01
C ASN A 191 21.27 2.80 11.25
N ALA A 192 22.35 2.01 11.18
CA ALA A 192 22.33 0.56 11.35
C ALA A 192 21.75 0.09 12.71
N ASN A 193 21.83 0.92 13.76
CA ASN A 193 21.30 0.58 15.09
C ASN A 193 19.77 0.69 15.19
N VAL A 194 19.14 1.41 14.25
CA VAL A 194 17.71 1.72 14.29
C VAL A 194 16.94 0.98 13.20
N THR A 195 17.50 0.92 12.00
CA THR A 195 16.90 0.32 10.80
C THR A 195 16.37 -1.10 11.03
N GLY A 196 17.15 -1.98 11.67
CA GLY A 196 16.81 -3.40 11.84
C GLY A 196 15.59 -3.72 12.71
N TRP A 197 15.10 -2.76 13.52
CA TRP A 197 13.90 -2.94 14.36
C TRP A 197 12.80 -1.91 14.09
N LEU A 198 13.16 -0.67 13.72
CA LEU A 198 12.16 0.39 13.46
C LEU A 198 11.50 0.24 12.10
N PHE A 199 12.27 -0.07 11.05
CA PHE A 199 11.74 -0.09 9.68
C PHE A 199 10.65 -1.15 9.47
N PRO A 200 10.76 -2.37 10.03
CA PRO A 200 9.65 -3.33 10.00
C PRO A 200 8.35 -2.81 10.61
N LEU A 201 8.41 -1.87 11.57
CA LEU A 201 7.23 -1.27 12.21
C LEU A 201 6.56 -0.20 11.34
N LEU A 202 7.16 0.17 10.21
CA LEU A 202 6.62 1.17 9.29
C LEU A 202 6.10 0.44 8.04
N PRO A 203 4.78 0.25 7.85
CA PRO A 203 4.22 -0.46 6.70
C PRO A 203 4.63 0.14 5.34
N THR A 204 4.97 1.43 5.32
CA THR A 204 5.47 2.11 4.12
C THR A 204 6.92 1.76 3.80
N ALA A 205 7.78 1.67 4.82
CA ALA A 205 9.16 1.20 4.65
C ALA A 205 9.18 -0.29 4.26
N GLY A 206 8.26 -1.08 4.84
CA GLY A 206 8.03 -2.49 4.48
C GLY A 206 7.70 -2.70 3.00
N GLN A 207 7.06 -1.74 2.32
CA GLN A 207 6.78 -1.83 0.88
C GLN A 207 8.02 -1.61 -0.02
N MET A 208 9.09 -1.02 0.53
CA MET A 208 10.29 -0.66 -0.24
C MET A 208 11.26 -1.86 -0.28
N LEU A 209 11.10 -2.77 -1.24
CA LEU A 209 11.95 -3.96 -1.31
C LEU A 209 13.45 -3.62 -1.34
N LEU A 210 13.85 -2.58 -2.08
CA LEU A 210 15.24 -2.14 -2.18
C LEU A 210 15.85 -1.73 -0.83
N TRP A 211 15.03 -1.45 0.18
CA TRP A 211 15.52 -1.12 1.52
C TRP A 211 15.87 -2.37 2.33
N HIS A 212 15.46 -3.56 1.92
CA HIS A 212 15.71 -4.79 2.67
C HIS A 212 17.08 -5.39 2.32
N ALA A 213 17.86 -5.73 3.35
CA ALA A 213 19.20 -6.28 3.21
C ALA A 213 19.24 -7.70 2.61
N ASP A 214 18.14 -8.45 2.70
CA ASP A 214 17.99 -9.84 2.22
C ASP A 214 17.05 -9.94 1.00
N ALA A 215 16.85 -8.84 0.27
CA ALA A 215 16.08 -8.86 -0.96
C ALA A 215 16.68 -9.87 -1.95
N ALA A 216 15.83 -10.69 -2.59
CA ALA A 216 16.25 -11.72 -3.53
C ALA A 216 16.63 -11.11 -4.89
N VAL A 217 17.65 -10.25 -4.90
CA VAL A 217 18.14 -9.52 -6.07
C VAL A 217 19.49 -10.10 -6.49
N LEU A 218 19.74 -10.17 -7.79
CA LEU A 218 21.05 -10.59 -8.28
C LEU A 218 22.13 -9.58 -7.84
N PRO A 219 23.36 -10.01 -7.49
CA PRO A 219 24.41 -9.09 -7.05
C PRO A 219 24.70 -7.96 -8.05
N GLU A 220 24.69 -8.28 -9.35
CA GLU A 220 24.87 -7.32 -10.44
C GLU A 220 23.76 -6.26 -10.44
N THR A 221 22.51 -6.68 -10.27
CA THR A 221 21.35 -5.78 -10.17
C THR A 221 21.43 -4.90 -8.93
N LEU A 222 21.91 -5.45 -7.80
CA LEU A 222 22.04 -4.72 -6.54
C LEU A 222 23.12 -3.62 -6.60
N ALA A 223 24.18 -3.82 -7.39
CA ALA A 223 25.19 -2.80 -7.65
C ALA A 223 24.64 -1.56 -8.38
N VAL A 224 23.55 -1.72 -9.16
CA VAL A 224 22.90 -0.64 -9.91
C VAL A 224 22.00 0.22 -9.02
N PHE A 225 21.26 -0.41 -8.09
CA PHE A 225 20.34 0.31 -7.23
C PHE A 225 21.08 0.85 -6.00
N PHE A 226 21.32 0.04 -4.97
CA PHE A 226 22.09 0.36 -3.76
C PHE A 226 22.00 -0.83 -2.78
N ALA A 227 22.77 -0.80 -1.69
CA ALA A 227 22.64 -1.79 -0.63
C ALA A 227 21.47 -1.48 0.32
N GLY A 228 20.71 -2.52 0.68
CA GLY A 228 19.62 -2.44 1.66
C GLY A 228 20.09 -2.02 3.06
N ALA A 229 19.18 -1.50 3.87
CA ALA A 229 19.45 -1.05 5.24
C ALA A 229 19.80 -2.23 6.15
N ALA A 230 20.85 -2.05 6.97
CA ALA A 230 21.40 -3.12 7.80
C ALA A 230 20.36 -3.73 8.76
N GLY A 231 20.24 -5.06 8.73
CA GLY A 231 19.32 -5.79 9.62
C GLY A 231 17.83 -5.65 9.28
N PHE A 232 17.46 -4.87 8.25
CA PHE A 232 16.09 -4.78 7.77
C PHE A 232 15.82 -5.92 6.79
N GLN A 233 14.98 -6.89 7.20
CA GLN A 233 14.80 -8.15 6.47
C GLN A 233 13.35 -8.32 6.00
N VAL A 234 13.15 -8.88 4.81
CA VAL A 234 11.83 -9.01 4.15
C VAL A 234 10.84 -9.75 5.04
N TRP A 235 11.27 -10.84 5.68
CA TRP A 235 10.39 -11.63 6.54
C TRP A 235 9.90 -10.83 7.76
N LYS A 236 10.68 -9.86 8.26
CA LYS A 236 10.27 -9.01 9.39
C LYS A 236 9.11 -8.09 8.99
N SER A 237 9.19 -7.48 7.81
CA SER A 237 8.11 -6.65 7.26
C SER A 237 6.82 -7.45 7.08
N ILE A 238 6.92 -8.63 6.47
CA ILE A 238 5.77 -9.54 6.31
C ILE A 238 5.17 -9.92 7.66
N ALA A 239 6.01 -10.30 8.63
CA ALA A 239 5.54 -10.70 9.96
C ALA A 239 4.84 -9.54 10.68
N VAL A 240 5.39 -8.33 10.63
CA VAL A 240 4.79 -7.15 11.26
C VAL A 240 3.48 -6.75 10.58
N ASP A 241 3.41 -6.78 9.25
CA ASP A 241 2.16 -6.52 8.52
C ASP A 241 1.06 -7.52 8.93
N LEU A 242 1.38 -8.81 9.03
CA LEU A 242 0.44 -9.83 9.51
C LEU A 242 -0.02 -9.54 10.95
N ILE A 243 0.90 -9.15 11.84
CA ILE A 243 0.56 -8.75 13.21
C ILE A 243 -0.39 -7.55 13.19
N TYR A 244 -0.09 -6.51 12.40
CA TYR A 244 -0.96 -5.34 12.29
C TYR A 244 -2.34 -5.69 11.75
N ILE A 245 -2.45 -6.53 10.74
CA ILE A 245 -3.72 -7.00 10.21
C ILE A 245 -4.54 -7.70 11.30
N VAL A 246 -3.91 -8.59 12.08
CA VAL A 246 -4.59 -9.30 13.18
C VAL A 246 -5.03 -8.33 14.27
N VAL A 247 -4.14 -7.42 14.69
CA VAL A 247 -4.46 -6.41 15.72
C VAL A 247 -5.59 -5.50 15.27
N LEU A 248 -5.56 -5.01 14.02
CA LEU A 248 -6.61 -4.19 13.44
C LEU A 248 -7.94 -4.96 13.36
N TYR A 249 -7.91 -6.22 12.93
CA TYR A 249 -9.12 -7.05 12.83
C TYR A 249 -9.75 -7.30 14.19
N VAL A 250 -8.95 -7.75 15.17
CA VAL A 250 -9.41 -8.03 16.53
C VAL A 250 -9.90 -6.75 17.21
N GLY A 251 -9.15 -5.65 17.09
CA GLY A 251 -9.55 -4.34 17.60
C GLY A 251 -10.88 -3.86 17.00
N THR A 252 -11.06 -4.05 15.69
CA THR A 252 -12.32 -3.73 15.02
C THR A 252 -13.46 -4.61 15.50
N ALA A 253 -13.24 -5.92 15.66
CA ALA A 253 -14.25 -6.83 16.16
C ALA A 253 -14.74 -6.43 17.56
N PHE A 254 -13.81 -6.10 18.47
CA PHE A 254 -14.16 -5.60 19.80
C PHE A 254 -14.89 -4.26 19.76
N TYR A 255 -14.44 -3.33 18.92
CA TYR A 255 -15.09 -2.02 18.75
C TYR A 255 -16.54 -2.18 18.27
N LEU A 256 -16.75 -2.99 17.22
CA LEU A 256 -18.08 -3.24 16.66
C LEU A 256 -19.02 -3.94 17.66
N GLN A 257 -18.50 -4.83 18.51
CA GLN A 257 -19.30 -5.47 19.56
C GLN A 257 -19.81 -4.46 20.59
N LYS A 258 -18.98 -3.49 20.98
CA LYS A 258 -19.32 -2.45 21.98
C LYS A 258 -20.12 -1.27 21.40
N ALA A 259 -20.03 -1.05 20.09
CA ALA A 259 -20.76 0.00 19.38
C ALA A 259 -22.29 -0.24 19.45
N ASP A 260 -22.98 0.58 20.26
CA ASP A 260 -24.44 0.59 20.39
C ASP A 260 -25.08 1.73 19.59
N LEU A 261 -26.37 1.58 19.23
CA LEU A 261 -27.10 2.46 18.30
C LEU A 261 -27.02 3.96 18.63
N ILE A 262 -26.88 4.29 19.92
CA ILE A 262 -26.99 5.63 20.48
C ILE A 262 -25.71 6.46 20.24
N ASP A 263 -24.55 5.83 20.10
CA ASP A 263 -23.28 6.56 19.99
C ASP A 263 -23.09 7.22 18.61
N PHE A 264 -23.74 6.71 17.57
CA PHE A 264 -23.56 7.21 16.19
C PHE A 264 -24.62 8.25 15.78
N ILE A 265 -25.77 8.30 16.47
CA ILE A 265 -26.83 9.29 16.21
C ILE A 265 -26.46 10.65 16.82
N LYS A 266 -25.60 10.68 17.83
CA LYS A 266 -25.15 11.92 18.48
C LYS A 266 -24.13 12.72 17.66
N GLU A 267 -23.48 12.13 16.67
CA GLU A 267 -22.47 12.80 15.84
C GLU A 267 -23.06 13.54 14.62
N GLU A 268 -24.38 13.44 14.37
CA GLU A 268 -25.09 14.17 13.30
C GLU A 268 -25.80 15.47 13.75
N ASN A 269 -25.64 15.91 15.00
CA ASN A 269 -26.17 17.19 15.49
C ASN A 269 -25.08 18.25 15.69
#